data_AF-A0A5C8A9K8-F1
#
_entry.id   AF-A0A5C8A9K8-F1
#
_cell.length_a   1.000
_cell.length_b   1.000
_cell.length_c   1.000
_cell.angle_alpha   90.00
_cell.angle_beta   90.00
_cell.angle_gamma   90.00
#
_symmetry.space_group_name_H-M   'P 1'
#
loop_
_entity.id
_entity.type
_entity.pdbx_description
1 polymer ?
#
loop_
_entity_poly.entity_id
_entity_poly.type
_entity_poly.pdbx_seq_one_letter_code
_entity_poly.pdbx_strand_id
1 'polypeptide(L)'
;MRSPETDLHDIVAAKADPERFAPLYERYFVDIFRFILRRTGHRDLTADLTQQTFLKALLALPKYEDRGLPFRAWLYRIALNELRMFWRKRKEVVIDVGHHEAMGLSEEIGLTMDEEDMSRLAASLGRLDERQARLIELRYMDGLSFAELGQVLGIGEDAAKMRTHRVLAQLRTDLSRRA
;
A
#
# COMPACT_ATOMS: atom_id res chain seq x y z
N MET A 1 16.95 -9.41 -0.19
CA MET A 1 16.12 -8.93 -1.32
C MET A 1 16.36 -9.86 -2.50
N ARG A 2 15.46 -10.81 -2.79
CA ARG A 2 15.63 -11.74 -3.93
C ARG A 2 15.06 -11.12 -5.21
N SER A 3 15.65 -11.49 -6.35
CA SER A 3 15.55 -10.80 -7.64
C SER A 3 14.17 -10.96 -8.33
N PRO A 4 13.70 -9.99 -9.13
CA PRO A 4 12.50 -10.08 -9.97
C PRO A 4 12.41 -11.36 -10.83
N GLU A 5 13.56 -11.95 -11.18
CA GLU A 5 13.65 -13.19 -11.96
C GLU A 5 12.99 -14.40 -11.27
N THR A 6 12.97 -14.44 -9.92
CA THR A 6 12.34 -15.55 -9.18
C THR A 6 10.81 -15.48 -9.26
N ASP A 7 10.23 -14.27 -9.36
CA ASP A 7 8.78 -14.13 -9.52
C ASP A 7 8.31 -14.68 -10.87
N LEU A 8 9.02 -14.36 -11.95
CA LEU A 8 8.61 -14.75 -13.29
C LEU A 8 8.53 -16.28 -13.45
N HIS A 9 9.50 -17.00 -12.90
CA HIS A 9 9.47 -18.46 -12.88
C HIS A 9 8.23 -19.00 -12.16
N ASP A 10 7.97 -18.51 -10.95
CA ASP A 10 6.85 -18.97 -10.13
C ASP A 10 5.50 -18.57 -10.76
N ILE A 11 5.41 -17.42 -11.43
CA ILE A 11 4.25 -16.98 -12.19
C ILE A 11 3.98 -17.92 -13.37
N VAL A 12 5.01 -18.27 -14.15
CA VAL A 12 4.87 -19.19 -15.30
C VAL A 12 4.43 -20.57 -14.82
N ALA A 13 5.04 -21.09 -13.75
CA ALA A 13 4.64 -22.36 -13.15
C ALA A 13 3.18 -22.33 -12.67
N ALA A 14 2.79 -21.29 -11.92
CA ALA A 14 1.44 -21.14 -11.38
C ALA A 14 0.36 -20.89 -12.45
N LYS A 15 0.72 -20.34 -13.62
CA LYS A 15 -0.18 -20.25 -14.78
C LYS A 15 -0.47 -21.61 -15.40
N ALA A 16 0.51 -22.50 -15.43
CA ALA A 16 0.36 -23.85 -15.97
C ALA A 16 -0.34 -24.79 -14.97
N ASP A 17 -0.05 -24.63 -13.69
CA ASP A 17 -0.58 -25.44 -12.59
C ASP A 17 -0.88 -24.56 -11.37
N PRO A 18 -2.18 -24.32 -11.04
CA PRO A 18 -2.57 -23.52 -9.89
C PRO A 18 -1.97 -23.97 -8.55
N GLU A 19 -1.62 -25.25 -8.39
CA GLU A 19 -0.99 -25.76 -7.16
C GLU A 19 0.41 -25.17 -6.95
N ARG A 20 1.05 -24.68 -8.02
CA ARG A 20 2.35 -24.00 -7.97
C ARG A 20 2.27 -22.54 -7.53
N PHE A 21 1.11 -22.04 -7.10
CA PHE A 21 0.95 -20.67 -6.61
C PHE A 21 1.52 -20.44 -5.19
N ALA A 22 1.71 -21.51 -4.40
CA ALA A 22 2.14 -21.41 -3.00
C ALA A 22 3.40 -20.54 -2.78
N PRO A 23 4.48 -20.62 -3.58
CA PRO A 23 5.66 -19.76 -3.41
C PRO A 23 5.35 -18.27 -3.55
N LEU A 24 4.42 -17.88 -4.44
CA LEU A 24 3.98 -16.50 -4.59
C LEU A 24 3.15 -16.07 -3.38
N TYR A 25 2.27 -16.94 -2.88
CA TYR A 25 1.51 -16.68 -1.66
C TYR A 25 2.43 -16.45 -0.46
N GLU A 26 3.33 -17.39 -0.16
CA GLU A 26 4.24 -17.33 0.98
C GLU A 26 5.12 -16.08 0.95
N ARG A 27 5.59 -15.69 -0.25
CA ARG A 27 6.43 -14.51 -0.45
C ARG A 27 5.71 -13.21 -0.13
N TYR A 28 4.44 -13.09 -0.50
CA TYR A 28 3.71 -11.82 -0.46
C TYR A 28 2.66 -11.73 0.65
N PHE A 29 2.38 -12.84 1.35
CA PHE A 29 1.32 -12.89 2.35
C PHE A 29 1.48 -11.83 3.43
N VAL A 30 2.67 -11.72 4.03
CA VAL A 30 2.92 -10.78 5.15
C VAL A 30 2.71 -9.33 4.72
N ASP A 31 3.22 -8.96 3.55
CA ASP A 31 3.13 -7.60 3.03
C ASP A 31 1.67 -7.20 2.73
N ILE A 32 0.93 -8.09 2.06
CA ILE A 32 -0.49 -7.86 1.75
C ILE A 32 -1.35 -7.88 3.02
N PHE A 33 -1.07 -8.80 3.96
CA PHE A 33 -1.80 -8.85 5.23
C PHE A 33 -1.60 -7.56 6.03
N ARG A 34 -0.36 -7.08 6.16
CA ARG A 34 -0.06 -5.80 6.85
C ARG A 34 -0.70 -4.61 6.14
N PHE A 35 -0.64 -4.58 4.81
CA PHE A 35 -1.29 -3.57 3.99
C PHE A 35 -2.81 -3.48 4.28
N ILE A 36 -3.49 -4.62 4.35
CA ILE A 36 -4.94 -4.69 4.64
C ILE A 36 -5.20 -4.37 6.13
N LEU A 37 -4.36 -4.85 7.05
CA LEU A 37 -4.53 -4.65 8.48
C LEU A 37 -4.53 -3.18 8.85
N ARG A 38 -3.55 -2.41 8.34
CA ARG A 38 -3.48 -0.95 8.56
C ARG A 38 -4.79 -0.24 8.21
N ARG A 39 -5.44 -0.69 7.14
CA ARG A 39 -6.65 -0.05 6.57
C ARG A 39 -7.96 -0.56 7.15
N THR A 40 -7.93 -1.64 7.93
CA THR A 40 -9.15 -2.25 8.50
C THR A 40 -9.15 -2.23 10.02
N GLY A 41 -7.99 -2.16 10.67
CA GLY A 41 -7.84 -2.19 12.11
C GLY A 41 -8.34 -3.48 12.80
N HIS A 42 -8.77 -4.48 12.03
CA HIS A 42 -9.47 -5.66 12.55
C HIS A 42 -8.88 -6.94 11.95
N ARG A 43 -8.38 -7.82 12.82
CA ARG A 43 -7.61 -9.00 12.40
C ARG A 43 -8.42 -10.01 11.59
N ASP A 44 -9.65 -10.32 12.01
CA ASP A 44 -10.47 -11.31 11.29
C ASP A 44 -10.87 -10.82 9.91
N LEU A 45 -11.36 -9.59 9.81
CA LEU A 45 -11.61 -8.92 8.53
C LEU A 45 -10.36 -8.87 7.65
N THR A 46 -9.19 -8.62 8.23
CA THR A 46 -7.92 -8.64 7.50
C THR A 46 -7.64 -10.01 6.91
N ALA A 47 -7.81 -11.08 7.68
CA ALA A 47 -7.61 -12.45 7.23
C ALA A 47 -8.54 -12.78 6.05
N ASP A 48 -9.82 -12.44 6.16
CA ASP A 48 -10.82 -12.66 5.10
C ASP A 48 -10.47 -11.91 3.81
N LEU A 49 -10.15 -10.62 3.91
CA LEU A 49 -9.80 -9.81 2.74
C LEU A 49 -8.46 -10.23 2.12
N THR A 50 -7.51 -10.69 2.94
CA THR A 50 -6.23 -11.24 2.45
C THR A 50 -6.48 -12.52 1.67
N GLN A 51 -7.30 -13.43 2.22
CA GLN A 51 -7.67 -14.66 1.53
C GLN A 51 -8.37 -14.37 0.20
N GLN A 52 -9.34 -13.44 0.18
CA GLN A 52 -10.03 -13.01 -1.04
C GLN A 52 -9.08 -12.41 -2.07
N THR A 53 -8.09 -11.61 -1.62
CA THR A 53 -7.06 -11.02 -2.48
C THR A 53 -6.26 -12.10 -3.19
N PHE A 54 -5.73 -13.08 -2.45
CA PHE A 54 -4.92 -14.15 -3.05
C PHE A 54 -5.75 -15.12 -3.89
N LEU A 55 -7.00 -15.41 -3.50
CA LEU A 55 -7.92 -16.20 -4.32
C LEU A 55 -8.17 -15.51 -5.67
N LYS A 56 -8.43 -14.19 -5.66
CA LYS A 56 -8.61 -13.43 -6.89
C LYS A 56 -7.33 -13.31 -7.71
N ALA A 57 -6.18 -13.19 -7.06
CA ALA A 57 -4.89 -13.24 -7.73
C ALA A 57 -4.71 -14.59 -8.46
N LEU A 58 -4.94 -15.71 -7.78
CA LEU A 58 -4.86 -17.05 -8.37
C LEU A 58 -5.78 -17.19 -9.59
N LEU A 59 -7.06 -16.79 -9.46
CA LEU A 59 -8.04 -16.86 -10.54
C LEU A 59 -7.73 -15.92 -11.72
N ALA A 60 -7.11 -14.77 -11.45
CA ALA A 60 -6.73 -13.79 -12.48
C ALA A 60 -5.35 -14.06 -13.10
N LEU A 61 -4.52 -14.90 -12.47
CA LEU A 61 -3.15 -15.16 -12.88
C LEU A 61 -3.00 -15.65 -14.33
N PRO A 62 -3.90 -16.49 -14.89
CA PRO A 62 -3.81 -16.88 -16.30
C PRO A 62 -3.83 -15.68 -17.27
N LYS A 63 -4.47 -14.57 -16.88
CA LYS A 63 -4.57 -13.33 -17.66
C LYS A 63 -3.54 -12.27 -17.25
N TYR A 64 -2.67 -12.57 -16.29
CA TYR A 64 -1.62 -11.65 -15.88
C TYR A 64 -0.60 -11.47 -17.01
N GLU A 65 -0.22 -10.23 -17.28
CA GLU A 65 0.85 -9.89 -18.21
C GLU A 65 1.97 -9.23 -17.42
N ASP A 66 3.19 -9.75 -17.57
CA ASP A 66 4.38 -9.06 -17.06
C ASP A 66 4.65 -7.84 -17.93
N ARG A 67 4.71 -6.67 -17.30
CA ARG A 67 4.93 -5.37 -17.95
C ARG A 67 6.25 -4.74 -17.50
N GLY A 68 7.17 -5.54 -16.95
CA GLY A 68 8.43 -5.06 -16.37
C GLY A 68 8.25 -4.38 -15.02
N LEU A 69 7.13 -4.64 -14.34
CA LEU A 69 6.83 -4.12 -13.01
C LEU A 69 6.75 -5.25 -11.99
N PRO A 70 7.19 -5.04 -10.75
CA PRO A 70 7.17 -6.09 -9.73
C PRO A 70 5.78 -6.70 -9.54
N PHE A 71 5.72 -8.03 -9.42
CA PHE A 71 4.46 -8.77 -9.25
C PHE A 71 3.66 -8.28 -8.03
N ARG A 72 4.36 -7.88 -6.95
CA ARG A 72 3.72 -7.33 -5.76
C ARG A 72 2.79 -6.16 -6.08
N ALA A 73 3.14 -5.24 -6.98
CA ALA A 73 2.28 -4.11 -7.32
C ALA A 73 0.92 -4.54 -7.91
N TRP A 74 0.90 -5.66 -8.64
CA TRP A 74 -0.34 -6.27 -9.11
C TRP A 74 -1.19 -6.81 -7.95
N LEU A 75 -0.59 -7.47 -6.96
CA LEU A 75 -1.27 -7.94 -5.75
C LEU A 75 -1.84 -6.77 -4.92
N TYR A 76 -1.05 -5.71 -4.70
CA TYR A 76 -1.52 -4.50 -3.99
C TYR A 76 -2.72 -3.86 -4.70
N ARG A 77 -2.75 -3.87 -6.03
CA ARG A 77 -3.90 -3.39 -6.79
C ARG A 77 -5.15 -4.24 -6.57
N ILE A 78 -5.01 -5.57 -6.51
CA ILE A 78 -6.13 -6.47 -6.17
C ILE A 78 -6.60 -6.19 -4.74
N ALA A 79 -5.69 -6.14 -3.77
CA ALA A 79 -6.00 -5.87 -2.35
C ALA A 79 -6.75 -4.53 -2.17
N LEU A 80 -6.28 -3.48 -2.86
CA LEU A 80 -6.92 -2.17 -2.82
C LEU A 80 -8.34 -2.19 -3.41
N ASN A 81 -8.57 -2.98 -4.46
CA ASN A 81 -9.90 -3.18 -5.02
C ASN A 81 -10.81 -3.97 -4.07
N GLU A 82 -10.28 -4.96 -3.34
CA GLU A 82 -11.03 -5.69 -2.31
C GLU A 82 -11.51 -4.77 -1.19
N LEU A 83 -10.60 -3.96 -0.65
CA LEU A 83 -10.94 -2.94 0.34
C LEU A 83 -12.02 -2.00 -0.17
N ARG A 84 -11.87 -1.45 -1.38
CA ARG A 84 -12.89 -0.56 -1.97
C ARG A 84 -14.24 -1.26 -2.12
N MET A 85 -14.26 -2.52 -2.56
CA MET A 85 -15.51 -3.28 -2.70
C MET A 85 -16.17 -3.55 -1.35
N PHE A 86 -15.39 -3.91 -0.34
CA PHE A 86 -15.86 -4.14 1.01
C PHE A 86 -16.52 -2.88 1.60
N TRP A 87 -15.82 -1.74 1.55
CA TRP A 87 -16.34 -0.47 2.08
C TRP A 87 -17.56 0.04 1.28
N ARG A 88 -17.55 -0.12 -0.05
CA ARG A 88 -18.72 0.23 -0.88
C ARG A 88 -19.96 -0.57 -0.52
N LYS A 89 -19.80 -1.86 -0.17
CA LYS A 89 -20.92 -2.73 0.25
C LYS A 89 -21.45 -2.36 1.63
N ARG A 90 -20.63 -1.78 2.51
CA ARG A 90 -21.03 -1.38 3.87
C ARG A 90 -21.69 -0.01 3.96
N LYS A 91 -21.62 0.83 2.93
CA LYS A 91 -22.26 2.16 2.78
C LYS A 91 -22.08 3.19 3.92
N GLU A 92 -21.38 2.87 5.00
CA GLU A 92 -20.82 3.81 5.97
C GLU A 92 -19.46 3.30 6.44
N VAL A 93 -18.45 4.17 6.39
CA VAL A 93 -17.57 4.58 7.51
C VAL A 93 -16.31 5.25 6.95
N VAL A 94 -16.01 6.38 7.58
CA VAL A 94 -14.87 7.30 7.44
C VAL A 94 -13.54 6.56 7.58
N ILE A 95 -12.55 6.93 6.76
CA ILE A 95 -11.16 6.53 6.97
C ILE A 95 -10.69 7.23 8.25
N ASP A 96 -10.76 6.55 9.39
CA ASP A 96 -10.08 6.98 10.60
C ASP A 96 -8.60 6.60 10.46
N VAL A 97 -7.79 7.57 10.04
CA VAL A 97 -6.32 7.48 10.13
C VAL A 97 -5.98 7.64 11.61
N GLY A 98 -6.13 6.54 12.35
CA GLY A 98 -5.96 6.53 13.79
C GLY A 98 -4.52 6.80 14.22
N HIS A 99 -4.40 7.46 15.38
CA HIS A 99 -3.22 7.82 16.17
C HIS A 99 -2.09 6.76 16.25
N HIS A 100 -2.40 5.48 15.99
CA HIS A 100 -1.46 4.36 16.05
C HIS A 100 -0.42 4.34 14.93
N GLU A 101 -0.70 4.92 13.76
CA GLU A 101 0.27 4.98 12.65
C GLU A 101 1.36 6.04 12.88
N ALA A 102 1.08 7.05 13.72
CA ALA A 102 2.06 8.06 14.11
C ALA A 102 3.13 7.51 15.08
N MET A 103 2.78 6.54 15.93
CA MET A 103 3.72 5.94 16.88
C MET A 103 4.74 5.01 16.20
N GLY A 104 4.33 4.22 15.20
CA GLY A 104 5.25 3.33 14.48
C GLY A 104 6.27 4.08 13.62
N LEU A 105 5.90 5.24 13.07
CA LEU A 105 6.79 6.09 12.28
C LEU A 105 7.85 6.80 13.13
N SER A 106 7.56 7.09 14.40
CA SER A 106 8.50 7.72 15.33
C SER A 106 9.63 6.78 15.74
N GLU A 107 9.30 5.51 15.98
CA GLU A 107 10.24 4.50 16.49
C GLU A 107 11.22 4.02 15.41
N GLU A 108 10.80 3.98 14.14
CA GLU A 108 11.62 3.51 13.02
C GLU A 108 12.58 4.58 12.46
N ILE A 109 12.28 5.87 12.68
CA ILE A 109 13.00 6.97 12.03
C ILE A 109 14.16 7.54 12.88
N GLY A 110 14.20 7.30 14.20
CA GLY A 110 15.33 7.71 15.05
C GLY A 110 15.63 9.23 15.00
N LEU A 111 14.66 10.04 14.59
CA LEU A 111 14.74 11.49 14.62
C LEU A 111 14.17 11.94 15.96
N THR A 112 14.95 12.70 16.73
CA THR A 112 14.42 13.54 17.80
C THR A 112 13.64 14.70 17.17
N MET A 113 12.44 14.39 16.69
CA MET A 113 11.39 15.38 16.52
C MET A 113 10.81 15.64 17.92
N ASP A 114 10.67 16.91 18.31
CA ASP A 114 9.96 17.21 19.55
C ASP A 114 8.46 16.86 19.41
N GLU A 115 7.76 16.74 20.53
CA GLU A 115 6.33 16.42 20.54
C GLU A 115 5.51 17.42 19.71
N GLU A 116 6.01 18.65 19.55
CA GLU A 116 5.36 19.72 18.81
C GLU A 116 5.46 19.49 17.30
N ASP A 117 6.63 19.15 16.78
CA ASP A 117 6.87 18.78 15.39
C ASP A 117 6.10 17.52 14.99
N MET A 118 6.04 16.52 15.88
CA MET A 118 5.24 15.31 15.67
C MET A 118 3.74 15.62 15.62
N SER A 119 3.25 16.46 16.54
CA SER A 119 1.85 16.90 16.55
C SER A 119 1.49 17.69 15.30
N ARG A 120 2.39 18.55 14.81
CA ARG A 120 2.21 19.33 13.58
C ARG A 120 2.24 18.46 12.33
N LEU A 121 3.11 17.45 12.28
CA LEU A 121 3.12 16.48 11.18
C LEU A 121 1.82 15.68 11.16
N ALA A 122 1.37 15.16 12.30
CA ALA A 122 0.10 14.44 12.42
C ALA A 122 -1.09 15.31 11.97
N ALA A 123 -1.15 16.57 12.44
CA ALA A 123 -2.20 17.51 12.02
C ALA A 123 -2.14 17.82 10.52
N SER A 124 -0.95 17.90 9.93
CA SER A 124 -0.77 18.19 8.50
C SER A 124 -1.12 16.98 7.63
N LEU A 125 -0.78 15.77 8.07
CA LEU A 125 -1.24 14.52 7.45
C LEU A 125 -2.76 14.39 7.51
N GLY A 126 -3.39 14.78 8.62
CA GLY A 126 -4.85 14.81 8.75
C GLY A 126 -5.57 15.83 7.85
N ARG A 127 -4.85 16.80 7.27
CA ARG A 127 -5.39 17.75 6.27
C ARG A 127 -5.25 17.27 4.84
N LEU A 128 -4.52 16.18 4.59
CA LEU A 128 -4.39 15.63 3.25
C LEU A 128 -5.73 15.06 2.81
N ASP A 129 -6.07 15.29 1.53
CA ASP A 129 -7.19 14.56 0.95
C ASP A 129 -6.88 13.06 0.86
N GLU A 130 -7.91 12.23 0.67
CA GLU A 130 -7.75 10.77 0.61
C GLU A 130 -6.74 10.30 -0.44
N ARG A 131 -6.59 11.02 -1.56
CA ARG A 131 -5.67 10.65 -2.64
C ARG A 131 -4.23 11.00 -2.26
N GLN A 132 -4.03 12.14 -1.62
CA GLN A 132 -2.74 12.57 -1.11
C GLN A 132 -2.26 11.68 0.04
N ALA A 133 -3.11 11.41 1.03
CA ALA A 133 -2.79 10.52 2.14
C ALA A 133 -2.40 9.12 1.64
N ARG A 134 -3.17 8.57 0.70
CA ARG A 134 -2.89 7.27 0.08
C ARG A 134 -1.56 7.23 -0.68
N LEU A 135 -1.16 8.31 -1.35
CA LEU A 135 0.16 8.38 -2.01
C LEU A 135 1.29 8.26 -0.98
N ILE A 136 1.17 8.93 0.16
CA ILE A 136 2.18 8.91 1.23
C ILE A 136 2.22 7.54 1.91
N GLU A 137 1.07 7.00 2.28
CA GLU A 137 0.90 5.67 2.87
C GLU A 137 1.57 4.59 1.99
N LEU A 138 1.19 4.52 0.71
CA LEU A 138 1.72 3.52 -0.22
C LEU A 138 3.22 3.67 -0.47
N ARG A 139 3.74 4.91 -0.55
CA ARG A 139 5.14 5.17 -0.86
C ARG A 139 6.07 4.93 0.32
N TYR A 140 5.66 5.34 1.52
CA TYR A 140 6.54 5.41 2.68
C TYR A 140 6.24 4.34 3.73
N MET A 141 4.99 3.92 3.89
CA MET A 141 4.61 2.87 4.86
C MET A 141 4.54 1.48 4.21
N ASP A 142 4.09 1.41 2.95
CA ASP A 142 4.05 0.16 2.19
C ASP A 142 5.29 -0.05 1.30
N GLY A 143 6.20 0.93 1.24
CA GLY A 143 7.50 0.80 0.57
C GLY A 143 7.45 0.62 -0.95
N LEU A 144 6.36 1.03 -1.60
CA LEU A 144 6.24 0.93 -3.06
C LEU A 144 7.11 1.96 -3.77
N SER A 145 7.75 1.57 -4.87
CA SER A 145 8.42 2.50 -5.79
C SER A 145 7.39 3.35 -6.56
N PHE A 146 7.84 4.41 -7.25
CA PHE A 146 6.94 5.26 -8.04
C PHE A 146 6.29 4.53 -9.21
N ALA A 147 7.01 3.61 -9.85
CA ALA A 147 6.48 2.75 -10.89
C ALA A 147 5.33 1.86 -10.37
N GLU A 148 5.54 1.23 -9.21
CA GLU A 148 4.54 0.39 -8.54
C GLU A 148 3.34 1.21 -8.05
N LEU A 149 3.60 2.39 -7.49
CA LEU A 149 2.58 3.34 -7.05
C LEU A 149 1.68 3.76 -8.21
N GLY A 150 2.28 4.05 -9.37
CA GLY A 150 1.56 4.33 -10.61
C GLY A 150 0.61 3.20 -11.00
N GLN A 151 1.11 1.96 -10.99
CA GLN A 151 0.31 0.79 -11.31
C GLN A 151 -0.86 0.56 -10.34
N VAL A 152 -0.60 0.65 -9.03
CA VAL A 152 -1.61 0.47 -7.99
C VAL A 152 -2.71 1.52 -8.09
N LEU A 153 -2.34 2.77 -8.38
CA LEU A 153 -3.26 3.91 -8.46
C LEU A 153 -3.87 4.14 -9.85
N GLY A 154 -3.39 3.45 -10.89
CA GLY A 154 -3.84 3.64 -12.27
C GLY A 154 -3.40 4.97 -12.87
N ILE A 155 -2.20 5.45 -12.51
CA ILE A 155 -1.59 6.69 -13.02
C ILE A 155 -0.18 6.39 -13.56
N GLY A 156 0.38 7.28 -14.39
CA GLY A 156 1.77 7.13 -14.86
C GLY A 156 2.79 7.32 -13.73
N GLU A 157 3.98 6.72 -13.85
CA GLU A 157 5.08 6.85 -12.88
C GLU A 157 5.46 8.32 -12.63
N ASP A 158 5.61 9.12 -13.68
CA ASP A 158 5.91 10.55 -13.57
C ASP A 158 4.81 11.32 -12.81
N ALA A 159 3.55 10.94 -13.03
CA ALA A 159 2.42 11.53 -12.32
C ALA A 159 2.44 11.14 -10.84
N ALA A 160 2.79 9.88 -10.52
CA ALA A 160 2.96 9.43 -9.14
C ALA A 160 4.08 10.23 -8.45
N LYS A 161 5.25 10.33 -9.09
CA LYS A 161 6.41 11.10 -8.60
C LYS A 161 6.06 12.57 -8.36
N MET A 162 5.51 13.25 -9.36
CA MET A 162 5.12 14.65 -9.28
C MET A 162 4.12 14.89 -8.14
N ARG A 163 3.08 14.07 -8.03
CA ARG A 163 2.05 14.22 -6.98
C ARG A 163 2.63 13.99 -5.59
N THR A 164 3.44 12.95 -5.41
CA THR A 164 4.11 12.70 -4.12
C THR A 164 5.02 13.87 -3.73
N HIS A 165 5.85 14.37 -4.65
CA HIS A 165 6.70 15.53 -4.34
C HIS A 165 5.90 16.78 -3.99
N ARG A 166 4.76 17.02 -4.65
CA ARG A 166 3.86 18.14 -4.32
C ARG A 166 3.31 18.01 -2.90
N VAL A 167 2.88 16.82 -2.50
CA VAL A 167 2.40 16.56 -1.13
C VAL A 167 3.52 16.78 -0.11
N LEU A 168 4.73 16.28 -0.37
CA LEU A 168 5.87 16.52 0.53
C LEU A 168 6.23 18.01 0.66
N ALA A 169 6.16 18.77 -0.44
CA ALA A 169 6.41 20.21 -0.42
C ALA A 169 5.36 20.96 0.41
N GLN A 170 4.09 20.54 0.32
CA GLN A 170 3.01 21.05 1.17
C GLN A 170 3.29 20.75 2.65
N LEU A 171 3.57 19.48 3.00
CA LEU A 171 3.89 19.08 4.38
C LEU A 171 5.11 19.85 4.93
N ARG A 172 6.15 20.03 4.12
CA ARG A 172 7.34 20.80 4.52
C ARG A 172 7.02 22.27 4.77
N THR A 173 6.15 22.86 3.96
CA THR A 173 5.70 24.25 4.14
C THR A 173 4.95 24.39 5.46
N ASP A 174 4.04 23.47 5.75
CA ASP A 174 3.25 23.46 6.99
C ASP A 174 4.14 23.33 8.24
N LEU A 175 5.19 22.50 8.18
CA LEU A 175 6.18 22.36 9.27
C LEU A 175 7.12 23.58 9.41
N SER A 176 7.45 24.24 8.30
CA SER A 176 8.35 25.40 8.30
C SER A 176 7.72 26.71 8.79
N ARG A 177 6.40 26.79 8.85
CA ARG A 177 5.68 27.91 9.48
C ARG A 177 5.84 27.82 11.00
N ARG A 178 7.03 28.19 11.50
CA ARG A 178 7.22 28.54 12.91
C ARG A 178 6.32 29.74 13.21
N ALA A 179 5.33 29.54 14.07
CA ALA A 179 4.72 30.64 14.82
C ALA A 179 5.67 31.04 15.96
#